data_AF-A0AA37WEV2-F1
#
_entry.id   AF-A0AA37WEV2-F1
#
_cell.length_a   1.000
_cell.length_b   1.000
_cell.length_c   1.000
_cell.angle_alpha   90.00
_cell.angle_beta   90.00
_cell.angle_gamma   90.00
#
_symmetry.space_group_name_H-M   'P 1'
#
loop_
_entity.id
_entity.type
_entity.pdbx_description
1 polymer ?
#
loop_
_entity_poly.entity_id
_entity_poly.type
_entity_poly.pdbx_seq_one_letter_code
_entity_poly.pdbx_strand_id
1 'polypeptide(L)'
;MIFVILFVSCKSDDSSFDADLLPGYWLGGGVKLDINAFRPFNHFLEIDSEKCVRAFSVGWRDTFKPIEIAKDSIHFPYRKYPLNSVAMVGDELAMGEFYPFYYKKVQPVMIPKDSIEMKAELIGGQWISGDEMLEFREDGLIVFNKRLKTKEKICWDILDNNGIKFLQRLGNFKECETPYFPLELIHYFSNDTLKIETWRNSSFQTLTYKRIAQSTEEYSVPEFQVCDPYLYENNRSDWYYFKYPSFDGGLYRLKQIFDERYTPIKFGKNNGLVKLKFVINCEGKVGRLQIEEMDIDFRERSLNPQIRNQIVDIFNGAGDWIPGERRNETVDAFKFLIFRIKDGEIDEIYP
;
A
#
# COMPACT_ATOMS: atom_id res chain seq x y z
N MET A 1 3.68 -4.72 59.96
CA MET A 1 3.41 -3.45 59.26
C MET A 1 4.45 -3.35 58.15
N ILE A 2 4.10 -3.77 56.93
CA ILE A 2 5.01 -3.81 55.78
C ILE A 2 4.80 -2.52 54.99
N PHE A 3 5.80 -1.64 54.95
CA PHE A 3 5.79 -0.44 54.14
C PHE A 3 6.11 -0.84 52.69
N VAL A 4 5.10 -0.79 51.83
CA VAL A 4 5.28 -0.89 50.38
C VAL A 4 5.61 0.52 49.87
N ILE A 5 6.87 0.75 49.51
CA ILE A 5 7.31 1.98 48.85
C ILE A 5 7.07 1.80 47.35
N LEU A 6 6.00 2.42 46.84
CA LEU A 6 5.74 2.58 45.42
C LEU A 6 6.67 3.65 44.86
N PHE A 7 7.72 3.23 44.15
CA PHE A 7 8.47 4.13 43.27
C PHE A 7 7.66 4.40 42.02
N VAL A 8 6.93 5.52 42.00
CA VAL A 8 6.41 6.10 40.77
C VAL A 8 7.60 6.73 40.05
N SER A 9 8.17 5.99 39.10
CA SER A 9 9.14 6.55 38.16
C SER A 9 8.41 7.51 37.23
N CYS A 10 8.54 8.81 37.48
CA CYS A 10 8.24 9.82 36.48
C CYS A 10 9.21 9.59 35.31
N LYS A 11 8.70 9.08 34.18
CA LYS A 11 9.39 9.21 32.89
C LYS A 11 9.71 10.69 32.71
N SER A 12 10.98 11.04 32.58
CA SER A 12 11.35 12.39 32.18
C SER A 12 10.82 12.63 30.77
N ASP A 13 10.00 13.68 30.61
CA ASP A 13 9.57 14.25 29.33
C ASP A 13 10.78 14.95 28.67
N ASP A 14 11.81 14.19 28.30
CA ASP A 14 13.04 14.73 27.70
C ASP A 14 12.99 14.81 26.16
N SER A 15 11.86 14.53 25.52
CA SER A 15 11.71 14.83 24.08
C SER A 15 11.31 16.30 23.89
N SER A 16 12.22 17.22 24.20
CA SER A 16 12.07 18.61 23.81
C SER A 16 12.18 18.70 22.29
N PHE A 17 11.06 18.77 21.60
CA PHE A 17 11.01 19.08 20.18
C PHE A 17 11.72 20.41 19.93
N ASP A 18 12.82 20.39 19.16
CA ASP A 18 13.54 21.59 18.75
C ASP A 18 13.04 22.07 17.38
N ALA A 19 12.21 23.11 17.41
CA ALA A 19 11.64 23.75 16.24
C ALA A 19 12.68 24.32 15.28
N ASP A 20 13.87 24.66 15.77
CA ASP A 20 14.92 25.30 14.98
C ASP A 20 15.65 24.29 14.08
N LEU A 21 15.40 22.99 14.28
CA LEU A 21 15.85 21.91 13.41
C LEU A 21 14.89 21.61 12.25
N LEU A 22 13.68 22.20 12.23
CA LEU A 22 12.72 21.99 11.13
C LEU A 22 13.17 22.50 9.76
N PRO A 23 13.85 23.67 9.62
CA PRO A 23 14.21 24.18 8.30
C PRO A 23 15.03 23.17 7.48
N GLY A 24 14.66 23.00 6.21
CA GLY A 24 15.26 22.06 5.27
C GLY A 24 14.23 21.37 4.38
N TYR A 25 14.70 20.37 3.63
CA TYR A 25 13.86 19.54 2.77
C TYR A 25 13.54 18.22 3.44
N TRP A 26 12.29 17.78 3.34
CA TRP A 26 11.80 16.58 3.99
C TRP A 26 11.08 15.69 3.00
N LEU A 27 11.62 14.49 2.77
CA LEU A 27 11.00 13.44 1.98
C LEU A 27 10.01 12.66 2.85
N GLY A 28 8.75 12.60 2.43
CA GLY A 28 7.72 11.77 3.04
C GLY A 28 7.99 10.29 2.78
N GLY A 29 7.80 9.48 3.81
CA GLY A 29 7.95 8.03 3.74
C GLY A 29 6.60 7.35 3.69
N GLY A 30 6.10 6.98 4.87
CA GLY A 30 4.80 6.35 5.02
C GLY A 30 4.03 6.83 6.24
N VAL A 31 2.76 6.45 6.28
CA VAL A 31 1.87 6.56 7.43
C VAL A 31 1.75 5.18 8.04
N LYS A 32 2.11 5.04 9.31
CA LYS A 32 1.91 3.77 10.02
C LYS A 32 0.42 3.58 10.30
N LEU A 33 -0.13 2.47 9.83
CA LEU A 33 -1.52 2.05 10.07
C LEU A 33 -1.64 1.06 11.24
N ASP A 34 -0.62 0.19 11.38
CA ASP A 34 -0.51 -0.84 12.41
C ASP A 34 0.98 -1.16 12.65
N ILE A 35 1.32 -2.08 13.56
CA ILE A 35 2.69 -2.42 13.97
C ILE A 35 3.63 -2.70 12.79
N ASN A 36 3.12 -3.33 11.73
CA ASN A 36 3.87 -3.70 10.53
C ASN A 36 3.18 -3.26 9.22
N ALA A 37 2.25 -2.30 9.28
CA ALA A 37 1.50 -1.86 8.10
C ALA A 37 1.70 -0.37 7.88
N PHE A 38 2.17 -0.01 6.69
CA PHE A 38 2.43 1.37 6.29
C PHE A 38 1.79 1.65 4.94
N ARG A 39 1.20 2.85 4.80
CA ARG A 39 0.78 3.38 3.50
C ARG A 39 1.74 4.47 3.06
N PRO A 40 2.19 4.50 1.80
CA PRO A 40 3.08 5.54 1.35
C PRO A 40 2.48 6.92 1.47
N PHE A 41 3.36 7.88 1.64
CA PHE A 41 2.99 9.26 1.80
C PHE A 41 3.82 10.14 0.87
N ASN A 42 3.22 10.49 -0.26
CA ASN A 42 3.90 11.15 -1.39
C ASN A 42 4.00 12.64 -1.18
N HIS A 43 4.74 13.03 -0.17
CA HIS A 43 4.94 14.42 0.20
C HIS A 43 6.42 14.74 0.14
N PHE A 44 6.72 15.93 -0.34
CA PHE A 44 8.01 16.55 -0.19
C PHE A 44 7.79 17.94 0.39
N LEU A 45 8.39 18.22 1.53
CA LEU A 45 8.25 19.51 2.21
C LEU A 45 9.56 20.29 2.07
N GLU A 46 9.46 21.55 1.69
CA GLU A 46 10.50 22.54 1.90
C GLU A 46 10.03 23.44 3.03
N ILE A 47 10.82 23.50 4.10
CA ILE A 47 10.58 24.37 5.26
C ILE A 47 11.72 25.38 5.28
N ASP A 48 11.41 26.66 5.14
CA ASP A 48 12.43 27.71 5.24
C ASP A 48 12.72 28.13 6.69
N SER A 49 13.69 29.01 6.87
CA SER A 49 14.06 29.56 8.18
C SER A 49 12.97 30.42 8.82
N GLU A 50 12.03 30.95 8.03
CA GLU A 50 10.86 31.71 8.48
C GLU A 50 9.68 30.79 8.81
N LYS A 51 9.89 29.47 8.77
CA LYS A 51 8.90 28.42 9.05
C LYS A 51 7.73 28.45 8.06
N CYS A 52 7.95 28.90 6.83
CA CYS A 52 7.00 28.69 5.74
C CYS A 52 7.21 27.32 5.10
N VAL A 53 6.11 26.60 4.86
CA VAL A 53 6.12 25.30 4.18
C VAL A 53 5.71 25.48 2.74
N ARG A 54 6.49 24.89 1.84
CA ARG A 54 6.04 24.44 0.52
C ARG A 54 5.87 22.94 0.56
N ALA A 55 4.65 22.47 0.34
CA ALA A 55 4.38 21.05 0.18
C ALA A 55 4.16 20.74 -1.29
N PHE A 56 5.00 19.85 -1.81
CA PHE A 56 4.83 19.20 -3.11
C PHE A 56 4.25 17.80 -2.89
N SER A 57 3.18 17.47 -3.61
CA SER A 57 2.58 16.14 -3.59
C SER A 57 1.95 15.84 -4.94
N VAL A 58 2.04 14.58 -5.38
CA VAL A 58 1.46 14.15 -6.65
C VAL A 58 -0.06 14.32 -6.63
N GLY A 59 -0.59 15.11 -7.57
CA GLY A 59 -2.01 15.38 -7.70
C GLY A 59 -2.55 16.51 -6.81
N TRP A 60 -1.72 17.18 -6.01
CA TRP A 60 -2.10 18.34 -5.21
C TRP A 60 -1.36 19.59 -5.65
N ARG A 61 -2.03 20.75 -5.60
CA ARG A 61 -1.38 22.04 -5.87
C ARG A 61 -0.35 22.35 -4.80
N ASP A 62 0.77 22.92 -5.19
CA ASP A 62 1.75 23.45 -4.25
C ASP A 62 1.07 24.41 -3.28
N THR A 63 1.21 24.13 -1.99
CA THR A 63 0.68 24.99 -0.94
C THR A 63 1.84 25.71 -0.28
N PHE A 64 1.88 27.03 -0.44
CA PHE A 64 2.81 27.91 0.27
C PHE A 64 2.08 28.53 1.45
N LYS A 65 2.35 28.04 2.66
CA LYS A 65 1.66 28.50 3.86
C LYS A 65 2.59 28.46 5.08
N PRO A 66 2.45 29.40 6.02
CA PRO A 66 3.25 29.40 7.25
C PRO A 66 2.89 28.20 8.14
N ILE A 67 3.89 27.65 8.83
CA ILE A 67 3.71 26.82 10.02
C ILE A 67 3.60 27.75 11.23
N GLU A 68 2.63 27.49 12.10
CA GLU A 68 2.61 28.10 13.43
C GLU A 68 3.12 27.10 14.46
N ILE A 69 4.12 27.51 15.25
CA ILE A 69 4.64 26.72 16.38
C ILE A 69 4.13 27.38 17.66
N ALA A 70 3.13 26.74 18.25
CA ALA A 70 2.58 27.12 19.54
C ALA A 70 3.32 26.40 20.68
N LYS A 71 3.05 26.82 21.92
CA LYS A 71 3.67 26.25 23.13
C LYS A 71 3.48 24.72 23.25
N ASP A 72 2.38 24.19 22.75
CA ASP A 72 1.96 22.79 22.93
C ASP A 72 1.71 22.06 21.60
N SER A 73 1.89 22.73 20.46
CA SER A 73 1.49 22.19 19.16
C SER A 73 2.18 22.84 17.96
N ILE A 74 2.23 22.11 16.85
CA ILE A 74 2.66 22.58 15.53
C ILE A 74 1.47 22.55 14.59
N HIS A 75 1.23 23.66 13.90
CA HIS A 75 0.11 23.82 12.99
C HIS A 75 0.64 23.87 11.57
N PHE A 76 0.50 22.74 10.87
CA PHE A 76 0.62 22.71 9.43
C PHE A 76 -0.68 23.24 8.80
N PRO A 77 -0.63 23.66 7.52
CA PRO A 77 -1.76 24.27 6.82
C PRO A 77 -3.13 23.58 6.91
N TYR A 78 -3.14 22.27 7.14
CA TYR A 78 -4.33 21.44 7.17
C TYR A 78 -4.45 20.58 8.43
N ARG A 79 -3.44 20.63 9.32
CA ARG A 79 -3.33 19.71 10.44
C ARG A 79 -2.61 20.34 11.61
N LYS A 80 -3.11 20.10 12.81
CA LYS A 80 -2.48 20.46 14.08
C LYS A 80 -1.96 19.19 14.73
N TYR A 81 -0.69 19.20 15.13
CA TYR A 81 -0.06 18.12 15.87
C TYR A 81 0.32 18.60 17.28
N PRO A 82 -0.18 17.97 18.34
CA PRO A 82 0.38 18.16 19.69
C PRO A 82 1.88 17.88 19.71
N LEU A 83 2.69 18.66 20.43
CA LEU A 83 4.15 18.47 20.46
C LEU A 83 4.56 17.09 21.01
N ASN A 84 3.81 16.53 21.95
CA ASN A 84 4.04 15.17 22.45
C ASN A 84 3.72 14.06 21.41
N SER A 85 3.13 14.43 20.27
CA SER A 85 2.92 13.55 19.11
C SER A 85 3.90 13.81 17.97
N VAL A 86 4.89 14.69 18.19
CA VAL A 86 5.94 15.00 17.23
C VAL A 86 7.26 14.51 17.80
N ALA A 87 7.93 13.63 17.07
CA ALA A 87 9.25 13.14 17.44
C ALA A 87 10.24 13.50 16.34
N MET A 88 11.41 14.01 16.73
CA MET A 88 12.53 14.25 15.82
C MET A 88 13.76 13.57 16.38
N VAL A 89 14.39 12.70 15.59
CA VAL A 89 15.60 11.96 15.97
C VAL A 89 16.59 12.04 14.80
N GLY A 90 17.61 12.88 14.94
CA GLY A 90 18.54 13.17 13.85
C GLY A 90 17.80 13.76 12.65
N ASP A 91 17.90 13.09 11.51
CA ASP A 91 17.24 13.49 10.25
C ASP A 91 15.83 12.90 10.10
N GLU A 92 15.28 12.19 11.09
CA GLU A 92 13.94 11.62 11.00
C GLU A 92 12.92 12.45 11.79
N LEU A 93 11.76 12.68 11.18
CA LEU A 93 10.61 13.37 11.77
C LEU A 93 9.39 12.45 11.70
N ALA A 94 8.76 12.19 12.85
CA ALA A 94 7.49 11.50 12.95
C ALA A 94 6.42 12.46 13.51
N MET A 95 5.25 12.51 12.88
CA MET A 95 4.15 13.39 13.30
C MET A 95 2.83 12.65 13.42
N GLY A 96 2.21 12.69 14.60
CA GLY A 96 0.92 12.10 14.91
C GLY A 96 1.02 10.92 15.89
N GLU A 97 -0.02 10.75 16.70
CA GLU A 97 -0.06 9.73 17.77
C GLU A 97 -0.52 8.36 17.25
N PHE A 98 -1.68 8.30 16.60
CA PHE A 98 -2.29 7.03 16.17
C PHE A 98 -1.79 6.55 14.81
N TYR A 99 -1.54 7.49 13.89
CA TYR A 99 -1.10 7.21 12.52
C TYR A 99 0.07 8.12 12.17
N PRO A 100 1.26 7.91 12.78
CA PRO A 100 2.40 8.77 12.57
C PRO A 100 2.80 8.81 11.11
N PHE A 101 3.00 10.02 10.60
CA PHE A 101 3.58 10.33 9.30
C PHE A 101 5.10 10.42 9.46
N TYR A 102 5.84 9.63 8.70
CA TYR A 102 7.30 9.61 8.74
C TYR A 102 7.90 10.44 7.61
N TYR A 103 8.92 11.22 7.95
CA TYR A 103 9.69 12.04 7.04
C TYR A 103 11.18 11.88 7.33
N LYS A 104 11.99 12.06 6.29
CA LYS A 104 13.44 12.14 6.39
C LYS A 104 13.93 13.46 5.83
N LYS A 105 14.78 14.13 6.59
CA LYS A 105 15.50 15.31 6.15
C LYS A 105 16.48 14.90 5.06
N VAL A 106 16.43 15.59 3.94
CA VAL A 106 17.23 15.29 2.75
C VAL A 106 17.94 16.53 2.26
N GLN A 107 19.04 16.32 1.56
CA GLN A 107 19.75 17.36 0.81
C GLN A 107 19.55 17.05 -0.67
N PRO A 108 18.48 17.60 -1.30
CA PRO A 108 18.18 17.31 -2.69
C PRO A 108 19.29 17.87 -3.59
N VAL A 109 19.58 17.14 -4.67
CA VAL A 109 20.56 17.56 -5.67
C VAL A 109 19.80 18.07 -6.89
N MET A 110 20.22 19.23 -7.38
CA MET A 110 19.71 19.80 -8.62
C MET A 110 20.23 18.99 -9.80
N ILE A 111 19.34 18.36 -10.55
CA ILE A 111 19.71 17.61 -11.75
C ILE A 111 19.41 18.50 -12.96
N PRO A 112 20.45 18.90 -13.73
CA PRO A 112 20.30 19.88 -14.80
C PRO A 112 19.53 19.33 -16.01
N LYS A 113 19.44 18.00 -16.16
CA LYS A 113 18.62 17.35 -17.20
C LYS A 113 17.14 17.55 -16.89
N ASP A 114 16.35 17.76 -17.93
CA ASP A 114 14.89 17.80 -17.79
C ASP A 114 14.28 16.39 -17.69
N SER A 115 13.01 16.31 -17.32
CA SER A 115 12.30 15.04 -17.17
C SER A 115 12.18 14.24 -18.47
N ILE A 116 12.12 14.89 -19.64
CA ILE A 116 11.99 14.23 -20.94
C ILE A 116 13.33 13.58 -21.32
N GLU A 117 14.44 14.31 -21.17
CA GLU A 117 15.80 13.79 -21.38
C GLU A 117 16.09 12.59 -20.47
N MET A 118 15.75 12.71 -19.19
CA MET A 118 15.91 11.62 -18.22
C MET A 118 15.10 10.38 -18.61
N LYS A 119 13.84 10.56 -19.04
CA LYS A 119 13.01 9.45 -19.51
C LYS A 119 13.61 8.76 -20.73
N ALA A 120 14.03 9.53 -21.72
CA ALA A 120 14.64 9.01 -22.94
C ALA A 120 15.89 8.17 -22.64
N GLU A 121 16.71 8.60 -21.67
CA GLU A 121 17.87 7.83 -21.24
C GLU A 121 17.50 6.58 -20.45
N LEU A 122 16.50 6.63 -19.57
CA LEU A 122 16.07 5.47 -18.77
C LEU A 122 15.53 4.33 -19.66
N ILE A 123 14.77 4.69 -20.70
CA ILE A 123 14.12 3.76 -21.62
C ILE A 123 15.15 2.90 -22.36
N GLY A 124 14.81 1.62 -22.58
CA GLY A 124 15.63 0.67 -23.35
C GLY A 124 16.79 0.04 -22.56
N GLY A 125 16.95 0.39 -21.27
CA GLY A 125 17.87 -0.26 -20.36
C GLY A 125 17.16 -1.07 -19.27
N GLN A 126 17.84 -2.11 -18.78
CA GLN A 126 17.50 -2.76 -17.51
C GLN A 126 18.39 -2.23 -16.40
N TRP A 127 17.81 -2.02 -15.22
CA TRP A 127 18.46 -1.34 -14.10
C TRP A 127 18.28 -2.18 -12.84
N ILE A 128 19.38 -2.58 -12.19
CA ILE A 128 19.33 -3.54 -11.08
C ILE A 128 19.81 -2.94 -9.76
N SER A 129 19.08 -3.20 -8.68
CA SER A 129 19.47 -2.92 -7.30
C SER A 129 19.01 -4.05 -6.38
N GLY A 130 19.96 -4.85 -5.87
CA GLY A 130 19.65 -6.02 -5.04
C GLY A 130 18.80 -7.06 -5.80
N ASP A 131 17.63 -7.36 -5.24
CA ASP A 131 16.65 -8.31 -5.81
C ASP A 131 15.62 -7.64 -6.74
N GLU A 132 15.66 -6.32 -6.91
CA GLU A 132 14.79 -5.59 -7.83
C GLU A 132 15.55 -5.27 -9.13
N MET A 133 14.91 -5.52 -10.26
CA MET A 133 15.33 -5.02 -11.56
C MET A 133 14.18 -4.24 -12.19
N LEU A 134 14.52 -3.15 -12.86
CA LEU A 134 13.59 -2.21 -13.49
C LEU A 134 13.87 -2.17 -14.99
N GLU A 135 12.84 -2.22 -15.81
CA GLU A 135 12.93 -1.95 -17.24
C GLU A 135 11.93 -0.85 -17.60
N PHE A 136 12.49 0.33 -17.90
CA PHE A 136 11.70 1.48 -18.30
C PHE A 136 11.32 1.36 -19.78
N ARG A 137 10.03 1.52 -20.07
CA ARG A 137 9.46 1.50 -21.41
C ARG A 137 8.55 2.71 -21.59
N GLU A 138 8.23 3.03 -22.83
CA GLU A 138 7.27 4.09 -23.17
C GLU A 138 5.87 3.78 -22.63
N ASP A 139 5.50 2.50 -22.61
CA ASP A 139 4.17 2.03 -22.22
C ASP A 139 4.07 1.64 -20.73
N GLY A 140 5.14 1.81 -19.95
CA GLY A 140 5.16 1.52 -18.52
C GLY A 140 6.54 1.14 -17.98
N LEU A 141 6.58 0.76 -16.70
CA LEU A 141 7.75 0.25 -16.00
C LEU A 141 7.52 -1.22 -15.68
N ILE A 142 8.42 -2.08 -16.15
CA ILE A 142 8.43 -3.48 -15.72
C ILE A 142 9.30 -3.60 -14.48
N VAL A 143 8.70 -4.05 -13.38
CA VAL A 143 9.39 -4.32 -12.12
C VAL A 143 9.55 -5.83 -11.98
N PHE A 144 10.80 -6.27 -11.90
CA PHE A 144 11.16 -7.68 -11.75
C PHE A 144 11.56 -7.94 -10.30
N ASN A 145 10.97 -8.98 -9.72
CA ASN A 145 11.40 -9.53 -8.44
C ASN A 145 12.26 -10.77 -8.69
N LYS A 146 13.58 -10.64 -8.52
CA LYS A 146 14.54 -11.72 -8.77
C LYS A 146 14.34 -12.91 -7.85
N ARG A 147 13.93 -12.66 -6.60
CA ARG A 147 13.73 -13.70 -5.59
C ARG A 147 12.49 -14.54 -5.90
N LEU A 148 11.39 -13.89 -6.27
CA LEU A 148 10.12 -14.55 -6.58
C LEU A 148 10.03 -15.02 -8.04
N LYS A 149 10.97 -14.59 -8.90
CA LYS A 149 10.96 -14.84 -10.35
C LYS A 149 9.66 -14.38 -11.02
N THR A 150 9.12 -13.27 -10.54
CA THR A 150 7.94 -12.62 -11.09
C THR A 150 8.27 -11.26 -11.68
N LYS A 151 7.41 -10.79 -12.58
CA LYS A 151 7.43 -9.41 -13.09
C LYS A 151 6.03 -8.82 -13.10
N GLU A 152 5.95 -7.52 -12.84
CA GLU A 152 4.72 -6.75 -12.94
C GLU A 152 4.94 -5.48 -13.77
N LYS A 153 3.85 -4.98 -14.36
CA LYS A 153 3.87 -3.73 -15.11
C LYS A 153 3.12 -2.66 -14.32
N ILE A 154 3.77 -1.53 -14.11
CA ILE A 154 3.20 -0.34 -13.45
C ILE A 154 3.44 0.90 -14.30
N CYS A 155 2.76 2.01 -14.00
CA CYS A 155 3.05 3.28 -14.65
C CYS A 155 4.19 4.01 -13.92
N TRP A 156 4.83 4.96 -14.60
CA TRP A 156 5.91 5.73 -14.01
C TRP A 156 6.05 7.11 -14.66
N ASP A 157 6.66 8.03 -13.91
CA ASP A 157 7.00 9.38 -14.38
C ASP A 157 8.28 9.89 -13.69
N ILE A 158 8.89 10.93 -14.26
CA ILE A 158 9.93 11.75 -13.64
C ILE A 158 9.31 13.12 -13.34
N LEU A 159 9.07 13.38 -12.06
CA LEU A 159 8.55 14.65 -11.60
C LEU A 159 9.69 15.64 -11.39
N ASP A 160 9.44 16.91 -11.70
CA ASP A 160 10.35 18.02 -11.47
C ASP A 160 9.68 19.01 -10.50
N ASN A 161 10.37 19.34 -9.43
CA ASN A 161 10.03 20.46 -8.57
C ASN A 161 11.25 21.37 -8.43
N ASN A 162 11.29 22.44 -9.22
CA ASN A 162 12.38 23.42 -9.23
C ASN A 162 13.76 22.75 -9.37
N GLY A 163 13.91 21.82 -10.30
CA GLY A 163 15.16 21.11 -10.58
C GLY A 163 15.46 19.91 -9.67
N ILE A 164 14.69 19.72 -8.61
CA ILE A 164 14.69 18.49 -7.80
C ILE A 164 13.86 17.44 -8.53
N LYS A 165 14.47 16.27 -8.80
CA LYS A 165 13.84 15.22 -9.60
C LYS A 165 13.37 14.06 -8.73
N PHE A 166 12.23 13.51 -9.08
CA PHE A 166 11.67 12.34 -8.41
C PHE A 166 11.28 11.28 -9.42
N LEU A 167 11.60 10.02 -9.13
CA LEU A 167 10.97 8.89 -9.80
C LEU A 167 9.64 8.62 -9.10
N GLN A 168 8.55 8.76 -9.84
CA GLN A 168 7.22 8.43 -9.33
C GLN A 168 6.75 7.14 -9.99
N ARG A 169 6.40 6.16 -9.17
CA ARG A 169 5.70 4.95 -9.60
C ARG A 169 4.20 5.16 -9.38
N LEU A 170 3.39 4.81 -10.35
CA LEU A 170 1.96 5.13 -10.40
C LEU A 170 1.17 3.86 -10.67
N GLY A 171 0.14 3.59 -9.86
CA GLY A 171 -0.88 2.60 -10.20
C GLY A 171 -0.39 1.18 -10.42
N ASN A 172 -1.30 0.39 -10.98
CA ASN A 172 -0.92 -0.63 -11.96
C ASN A 172 -0.91 0.00 -13.37
N PHE A 173 -0.58 -0.78 -14.39
CA PHE A 173 -0.54 -0.30 -15.78
C PHE A 173 -1.87 0.20 -16.37
N LYS A 174 -3.00 0.02 -15.68
CA LYS A 174 -4.33 0.50 -16.12
C LYS A 174 -4.72 1.83 -15.46
N GLU A 175 -4.26 2.09 -14.24
CA GLU A 175 -4.64 3.26 -13.43
C GLU A 175 -3.42 4.14 -13.13
N CYS A 176 -2.86 4.79 -14.17
CA CYS A 176 -1.65 5.60 -14.04
C CYS A 176 -1.83 6.91 -13.23
N GLU A 177 -3.02 7.21 -12.71
CA GLU A 177 -3.30 8.49 -12.05
C GLU A 177 -3.10 8.42 -10.53
N THR A 178 -3.13 7.22 -9.93
CA THR A 178 -3.03 7.07 -8.48
C THR A 178 -1.60 6.79 -8.03
N PRO A 179 -0.99 7.64 -7.19
CA PRO A 179 0.37 7.44 -6.72
C PRO A 179 0.37 6.49 -5.52
N TYR A 180 0.21 5.19 -5.74
CA TYR A 180 0.22 4.20 -4.64
C TYR A 180 1.60 4.01 -4.02
N PHE A 181 2.68 4.39 -4.72
CA PHE A 181 4.06 4.20 -4.28
C PHE A 181 4.64 5.48 -3.68
N PRO A 182 5.62 5.36 -2.75
CA PRO A 182 6.34 6.50 -2.19
C PRO A 182 6.99 7.33 -3.29
N LEU A 183 7.08 8.63 -3.06
CA LEU A 183 7.87 9.53 -3.89
C LEU A 183 9.34 9.17 -3.75
N GLU A 184 10.03 8.85 -4.85
CA GLU A 184 11.44 8.42 -4.81
C GLU A 184 12.35 9.59 -5.26
N LEU A 185 13.08 10.20 -4.32
CA LEU A 185 13.98 11.33 -4.62
C LEU A 185 15.20 10.84 -5.40
N ILE A 186 15.46 11.44 -6.57
CA ILE A 186 16.64 11.12 -7.38
C ILE A 186 17.83 11.95 -6.90
N HIS A 187 18.80 11.29 -6.28
CA HIS A 187 20.04 11.94 -5.81
C HIS A 187 21.11 12.04 -6.88
N TYR A 188 21.14 11.08 -7.80
CA TYR A 188 22.14 11.02 -8.86
C TYR A 188 21.59 10.27 -10.07
N PHE A 189 21.88 10.79 -11.25
CA PHE A 189 21.50 10.17 -12.51
C PHE A 189 22.62 10.33 -13.56
N SER A 190 23.03 9.20 -14.13
CA SER A 190 23.92 9.10 -15.28
C SER A 190 23.38 8.04 -16.26
N ASN A 191 24.08 7.85 -17.37
CA ASN A 191 23.74 6.82 -18.35
C ASN A 191 23.76 5.39 -17.76
N ASP A 192 24.56 5.13 -16.72
CA ASP A 192 24.77 3.79 -16.15
C ASP A 192 24.32 3.64 -14.69
N THR A 193 23.95 4.73 -14.02
CA THR A 193 23.65 4.75 -12.59
C THR A 193 22.46 5.64 -12.27
N LEU A 194 21.51 5.09 -11.52
CA LEU A 194 20.39 5.82 -10.94
C LEU A 194 20.42 5.60 -9.42
N LYS A 195 20.59 6.69 -8.65
CA LYS A 195 20.57 6.64 -7.18
C LYS A 195 19.35 7.36 -6.67
N ILE A 196 18.54 6.66 -5.88
CA ILE A 196 17.31 7.20 -5.30
C ILE A 196 17.30 7.05 -3.77
N GLU A 197 16.57 7.93 -3.11
CA GLU A 197 16.13 7.79 -1.72
C GLU A 197 14.62 7.54 -1.70
N THR A 198 14.18 6.52 -0.97
CA THR A 198 12.79 6.07 -0.96
C THR A 198 12.43 5.42 0.37
N TRP A 199 11.15 5.32 0.68
CA TRP A 199 10.65 4.59 1.85
C TRP A 199 10.25 3.17 1.48
N ARG A 200 10.93 2.17 2.03
CA ARG A 200 10.66 0.75 1.79
C ARG A 200 10.83 -0.06 3.05
N ASN A 201 10.00 -1.09 3.21
CA ASN A 201 10.05 -1.99 4.37
C ASN A 201 10.10 -1.21 5.70
N SER A 202 9.23 -0.21 5.82
CA SER A 202 9.07 0.60 7.05
C SER A 202 10.28 1.46 7.42
N SER A 203 11.16 1.79 6.47
CA SER A 203 12.35 2.62 6.70
C SER A 203 12.75 3.40 5.43
N PHE A 204 13.50 4.48 5.61
CA PHE A 204 14.14 5.18 4.49
C PHE A 204 15.38 4.42 4.02
N GLN A 205 15.51 4.29 2.70
CA GLN A 205 16.60 3.55 2.06
C GLN A 205 17.13 4.32 0.86
N THR A 206 18.45 4.29 0.73
CA THR A 206 19.13 4.71 -0.49
C THR A 206 19.34 3.50 -1.39
N LEU A 207 18.72 3.51 -2.57
CA LEU A 207 18.91 2.47 -3.58
C LEU A 207 19.80 3.00 -4.70
N THR A 208 20.74 2.17 -5.14
CA THR A 208 21.58 2.46 -6.32
C THR A 208 21.32 1.40 -7.36
N TYR A 209 20.72 1.80 -8.48
CA TYR A 209 20.52 0.96 -9.64
C TYR A 209 21.67 1.14 -10.60
N LYS A 210 22.17 0.02 -11.11
CA LYS A 210 23.16 -0.02 -12.20
C LYS A 210 22.50 -0.49 -13.48
N ARG A 211 22.76 0.21 -14.58
CA ARG A 211 22.31 -0.27 -15.89
C ARG A 211 23.07 -1.54 -16.23
N ILE A 212 22.35 -2.53 -16.71
CA ILE A 212 22.87 -3.80 -17.19
C ILE A 212 22.41 -4.05 -18.63
N ALA A 213 23.12 -4.95 -19.31
CA ALA A 213 22.60 -5.54 -20.53
C ALA A 213 21.30 -6.30 -20.22
N GLN A 214 20.45 -6.45 -21.23
CA GLN A 214 19.19 -7.15 -21.09
C GLN A 214 19.42 -8.59 -20.57
N SER A 215 18.78 -8.91 -19.45
CA SER A 215 18.81 -10.23 -18.85
C SER A 215 18.05 -11.22 -19.72
N THR A 216 18.59 -12.44 -19.85
CA THR A 216 17.94 -13.57 -20.51
C THR A 216 17.12 -14.42 -19.55
N GLU A 217 17.05 -14.03 -18.27
CA GLU A 217 16.27 -14.77 -17.28
C GLU A 217 14.77 -14.67 -17.56
N GLU A 218 14.05 -15.77 -17.35
CA GLU A 218 12.59 -15.81 -17.48
C GLU A 218 11.91 -15.42 -16.16
N TYR A 219 10.83 -14.65 -16.30
CA TYR A 219 10.01 -14.16 -15.20
C TYR A 219 8.53 -14.33 -15.56
N SER A 220 7.76 -14.88 -14.63
CA SER A 220 6.32 -15.08 -14.79
C SER A 220 5.55 -13.80 -14.46
N VAL A 221 4.42 -13.60 -15.13
CA VAL A 221 3.44 -12.57 -14.74
C VAL A 221 2.52 -13.20 -13.69
N PRO A 222 2.32 -12.59 -12.51
CA PRO A 222 1.37 -13.09 -11.54
C PRO A 222 -0.04 -13.20 -12.14
N GLU A 223 -0.74 -14.29 -11.85
CA GLU A 223 -2.15 -14.46 -12.27
C GLU A 223 -3.06 -13.37 -11.71
N PHE A 224 -2.68 -12.82 -10.55
CA PHE A 224 -3.39 -11.77 -9.84
C PHE A 224 -2.44 -10.67 -9.36
N GLN A 225 -2.76 -9.43 -9.71
CA GLN A 225 -2.05 -8.22 -9.28
C GLN A 225 -3.07 -7.23 -8.70
N VAL A 226 -2.75 -6.65 -7.56
CA VAL A 226 -3.52 -5.53 -6.97
C VAL A 226 -3.08 -4.21 -7.58
N CYS A 227 -3.97 -3.23 -7.59
CA CYS A 227 -3.72 -1.89 -8.09
C CYS A 227 -3.03 -1.03 -7.02
N ASP A 228 -3.44 -1.21 -5.76
CA ASP A 228 -2.82 -0.70 -4.54
C ASP A 228 -1.95 -1.81 -3.89
N PRO A 229 -0.61 -1.81 -4.10
CA PRO A 229 0.28 -2.76 -3.43
C PRO A 229 0.28 -2.63 -1.90
N TYR A 230 -0.27 -1.54 -1.34
CA TYR A 230 -0.39 -1.28 0.09
C TYR A 230 -1.79 -1.54 0.64
N LEU A 231 -2.62 -2.26 -0.13
CA LEU A 231 -3.91 -2.80 0.34
C LEU A 231 -3.72 -3.59 1.65
N TYR A 232 -4.41 -3.17 2.71
CA TYR A 232 -4.19 -3.69 4.05
C TYR A 232 -5.48 -4.17 4.72
N GLU A 233 -5.51 -5.44 5.15
CA GLU A 233 -6.74 -6.06 5.65
C GLU A 233 -7.24 -5.51 6.99
N ASN A 234 -6.41 -4.88 7.82
CA ASN A 234 -6.92 -4.23 9.04
C ASN A 234 -7.27 -2.76 8.82
N ASN A 235 -7.07 -2.23 7.60
CA ASN A 235 -7.55 -0.92 7.23
C ASN A 235 -9.00 -1.00 6.78
N ARG A 236 -9.93 -0.48 7.60
CA ARG A 236 -11.37 -0.51 7.30
C ARG A 236 -11.72 0.05 5.93
N SER A 237 -11.04 1.11 5.50
CA SER A 237 -11.29 1.74 4.19
C SER A 237 -10.98 0.84 3.00
N ASP A 238 -10.29 -0.29 3.21
CA ASP A 238 -9.99 -1.27 2.17
C ASP A 238 -11.03 -2.37 2.01
N TRP A 239 -12.03 -2.42 2.90
CA TRP A 239 -13.09 -3.41 2.84
C TRP A 239 -14.25 -2.96 1.97
N TYR A 240 -14.99 -3.96 1.50
CA TYR A 240 -16.14 -3.79 0.61
C TYR A 240 -17.18 -2.78 1.11
N TYR A 241 -17.38 -2.63 2.42
CA TYR A 241 -18.34 -1.66 2.96
C TYR A 241 -18.05 -0.20 2.58
N PHE A 242 -16.79 0.12 2.25
CA PHE A 242 -16.37 1.49 1.86
C PHE A 242 -16.19 1.66 0.35
N LYS A 243 -16.14 0.55 -0.40
CA LYS A 243 -15.80 0.51 -1.82
C LYS A 243 -16.91 -0.13 -2.68
N TYR A 244 -17.91 -0.75 -2.07
CA TYR A 244 -19.08 -1.33 -2.70
C TYR A 244 -18.84 -2.31 -3.89
N PRO A 245 -17.80 -3.17 -3.88
CA PRO A 245 -17.64 -4.19 -4.90
C PRO A 245 -18.81 -5.17 -4.87
N SER A 246 -19.22 -5.67 -6.03
CA SER A 246 -20.36 -6.58 -6.16
C SER A 246 -20.07 -7.73 -7.11
N PHE A 247 -20.96 -8.72 -7.13
CA PHE A 247 -20.92 -9.78 -8.13
C PHE A 247 -21.91 -9.41 -9.24
N ASP A 248 -21.62 -9.73 -10.50
CA ASP A 248 -22.58 -9.44 -11.57
C ASP A 248 -23.91 -10.21 -11.36
N GLY A 249 -25.03 -9.48 -11.41
CA GLY A 249 -26.35 -9.99 -10.98
C GLY A 249 -26.55 -10.11 -9.45
N GLY A 250 -25.58 -9.67 -8.65
CA GLY A 250 -25.66 -9.57 -7.19
C GLY A 250 -25.62 -10.90 -6.44
N LEU A 251 -25.81 -10.83 -5.11
CA LEU A 251 -25.80 -12.01 -4.23
C LEU A 251 -26.87 -13.05 -4.63
N TYR A 252 -28.00 -12.60 -5.18
CA TYR A 252 -29.05 -13.48 -5.66
C TYR A 252 -28.58 -14.37 -6.81
N ARG A 253 -27.95 -13.79 -7.84
CA ARG A 253 -27.40 -14.57 -8.96
C ARG A 253 -26.32 -15.54 -8.48
N LEU A 254 -25.46 -15.10 -7.56
CA LEU A 254 -24.44 -15.96 -6.98
C LEU A 254 -25.06 -17.17 -6.25
N LYS A 255 -26.10 -16.95 -5.44
CA LYS A 255 -26.84 -18.03 -4.77
C LYS A 255 -27.40 -19.05 -5.76
N GLN A 256 -28.05 -18.58 -6.84
CA GLN A 256 -28.55 -19.48 -7.89
C GLN A 256 -27.45 -20.36 -8.49
N ILE A 257 -26.26 -19.82 -8.72
CA ILE A 257 -25.13 -20.59 -9.25
C ILE A 257 -24.70 -21.69 -8.28
N PHE A 258 -24.67 -21.41 -6.98
CA PHE A 258 -24.38 -22.42 -5.96
C PHE A 258 -25.49 -23.46 -5.87
N ASP A 259 -26.76 -23.06 -5.87
CA ASP A 259 -27.90 -23.97 -5.83
C ASP A 259 -27.91 -24.94 -7.04
N GLU A 260 -27.51 -24.44 -8.21
CA GLU A 260 -27.44 -25.24 -9.45
C GLU A 260 -26.25 -26.22 -9.48
N ARG A 261 -25.12 -25.88 -8.86
CA ARG A 261 -23.84 -26.60 -9.05
C ARG A 261 -23.37 -27.37 -7.82
N TYR A 262 -23.81 -27.02 -6.62
CA TYR A 262 -23.37 -27.66 -5.38
C TYR A 262 -24.13 -28.98 -5.16
N THR A 263 -23.38 -30.05 -4.90
CA THR A 263 -23.97 -31.35 -4.57
C THR A 263 -23.89 -31.60 -3.05
N PRO A 264 -25.03 -31.89 -2.39
CA PRO A 264 -25.08 -32.23 -0.96
C PRO A 264 -24.16 -33.38 -0.56
N ILE A 265 -23.42 -33.19 0.53
CA ILE A 265 -22.50 -34.20 1.06
C ILE A 265 -23.17 -35.00 2.18
N LYS A 266 -23.36 -36.31 1.98
CA LYS A 266 -24.16 -37.15 2.90
C LYS A 266 -23.41 -37.73 4.10
N PHE A 267 -22.07 -37.68 4.10
CA PHE A 267 -21.24 -38.33 5.13
C PHE A 267 -20.18 -37.38 5.70
N GLY A 268 -19.86 -37.51 6.98
CA GLY A 268 -18.77 -36.78 7.63
C GLY A 268 -19.22 -35.54 8.40
N LYS A 269 -18.28 -34.62 8.63
CA LYS A 269 -18.51 -33.36 9.37
C LYS A 269 -19.15 -32.33 8.45
N ASN A 270 -20.48 -32.31 8.45
CA ASN A 270 -21.26 -31.62 7.42
C ASN A 270 -22.12 -30.47 7.99
N ASN A 271 -21.78 -29.97 9.16
CA ASN A 271 -22.46 -28.89 9.84
C ASN A 271 -21.42 -27.86 10.31
N GLY A 272 -21.56 -26.61 9.90
CA GLY A 272 -20.63 -25.54 10.24
C GLY A 272 -20.66 -24.37 9.26
N LEU A 273 -19.57 -23.61 9.21
CA LEU A 273 -19.40 -22.42 8.39
C LEU A 273 -18.13 -22.53 7.56
N VAL A 274 -18.21 -22.13 6.29
CA VAL A 274 -17.04 -21.91 5.44
C VAL A 274 -16.99 -20.44 5.09
N LYS A 275 -15.93 -19.75 5.50
CA LYS A 275 -15.70 -18.34 5.19
C LYS A 275 -14.65 -18.24 4.10
N LEU A 276 -15.05 -17.75 2.93
CA LEU A 276 -14.13 -17.36 1.85
C LEU A 276 -13.80 -15.88 2.01
N LYS A 277 -12.54 -15.54 2.25
CA LYS A 277 -12.03 -14.16 2.21
C LYS A 277 -11.18 -13.99 0.97
N PHE A 278 -11.35 -12.89 0.24
CA PHE A 278 -10.66 -12.67 -1.03
C PHE A 278 -10.51 -11.17 -1.33
N VAL A 279 -9.71 -10.86 -2.34
CA VAL A 279 -9.56 -9.51 -2.89
C VAL A 279 -10.14 -9.48 -4.29
N ILE A 280 -10.99 -8.50 -4.56
CA ILE A 280 -11.38 -8.11 -5.93
C ILE A 280 -10.47 -6.94 -6.29
N ASN A 281 -9.66 -7.07 -7.35
CA ASN A 281 -8.80 -5.97 -7.77
C ASN A 281 -9.58 -4.91 -8.56
N CYS A 282 -8.96 -3.78 -8.90
CA CYS A 282 -9.60 -2.72 -9.71
C CYS A 282 -10.03 -3.19 -11.12
N GLU A 283 -9.59 -4.37 -11.58
CA GLU A 283 -10.04 -4.97 -12.85
C GLU A 283 -11.23 -5.93 -12.70
N GLY A 284 -11.74 -6.14 -11.49
CA GLY A 284 -12.79 -7.12 -11.22
C GLY A 284 -12.28 -8.57 -11.15
N LYS A 285 -10.96 -8.80 -11.16
CA LYS A 285 -10.39 -10.14 -10.96
C LYS A 285 -10.36 -10.48 -9.48
N VAL A 286 -10.50 -11.76 -9.16
CA VAL A 286 -10.39 -12.25 -7.78
C VAL A 286 -9.05 -12.92 -7.53
N GLY A 287 -8.47 -12.66 -6.37
CA GLY A 287 -7.28 -13.36 -5.89
C GLY A 287 -7.12 -13.27 -4.38
N ARG A 288 -5.98 -13.76 -3.89
CA ARG A 288 -5.67 -13.86 -2.44
C ARG A 288 -6.78 -14.57 -1.65
N LEU A 289 -7.36 -15.62 -2.25
CA LEU A 289 -8.42 -16.43 -1.63
C LEU A 289 -7.88 -17.14 -0.39
N GLN A 290 -8.54 -16.92 0.74
CA GLN A 290 -8.32 -17.58 2.02
C GLN A 290 -9.61 -18.24 2.47
N ILE A 291 -9.48 -19.38 3.14
CA ILE A 291 -10.61 -20.20 3.55
C ILE A 291 -10.46 -20.54 5.02
N GLU A 292 -11.47 -20.18 5.80
CA GLU A 292 -11.59 -20.52 7.21
C GLU A 292 -12.80 -21.43 7.38
N GLU A 293 -12.63 -22.54 8.11
CA GLU A 293 -13.71 -23.48 8.41
C GLU A 293 -13.97 -23.47 9.92
N MET A 294 -15.24 -23.37 10.29
CA MET A 294 -15.67 -23.27 11.69
C MET A 294 -16.87 -24.19 11.95
N ASP A 295 -17.07 -24.56 13.21
CA ASP A 295 -18.35 -25.10 13.66
C ASP A 295 -19.41 -24.01 13.88
N ILE A 296 -20.60 -24.42 14.31
CA ILE A 296 -21.74 -23.53 14.58
C ILE A 296 -21.52 -22.61 15.79
N ASP A 297 -20.51 -22.89 16.63
CA ASP A 297 -20.09 -22.07 17.75
C ASP A 297 -18.91 -21.15 17.37
N PHE A 298 -18.62 -21.00 16.07
CA PHE A 298 -17.53 -20.21 15.51
C PHE A 298 -16.13 -20.66 15.96
N ARG A 299 -15.98 -21.93 16.35
CA ARG A 299 -14.67 -22.50 16.70
C ARG A 299 -14.04 -23.11 15.46
N GLU A 300 -12.75 -22.86 15.26
CA GLU A 300 -12.00 -23.41 14.14
C GLU A 300 -12.15 -24.94 14.09
N ARG A 301 -12.65 -25.43 12.97
CA ARG A 301 -12.93 -26.86 12.78
C ARG A 301 -13.00 -27.18 11.31
N SER A 302 -12.20 -28.14 10.87
CA SER A 302 -12.32 -28.64 9.50
C SER A 302 -13.64 -29.39 9.28
N LEU A 303 -14.29 -29.07 8.17
CA LEU A 303 -15.47 -29.77 7.67
C LEU A 303 -15.04 -30.92 6.74
N ASN A 304 -16.00 -31.61 6.14
CA ASN A 304 -15.69 -32.55 5.07
C ASN A 304 -14.98 -31.79 3.92
N PRO A 305 -13.76 -32.21 3.48
CA PRO A 305 -13.00 -31.52 2.44
C PRO A 305 -13.75 -31.34 1.11
N GLN A 306 -14.72 -32.22 0.81
CA GLN A 306 -15.55 -32.11 -0.39
C GLN A 306 -16.41 -30.84 -0.39
N ILE A 307 -16.81 -30.34 0.78
CA ILE A 307 -17.58 -29.10 0.92
C ILE A 307 -16.70 -27.93 0.47
N ARG A 308 -15.51 -27.80 1.06
CA ARG A 308 -14.54 -26.76 0.70
C ARG A 308 -14.18 -26.81 -0.78
N ASN A 309 -13.86 -27.99 -1.31
CA ASN A 309 -13.46 -28.13 -2.70
C ASN A 309 -14.57 -27.69 -3.67
N GLN A 310 -15.81 -28.16 -3.46
CA GLN A 310 -16.94 -27.71 -4.27
C GLN A 310 -17.17 -26.19 -4.17
N ILE A 311 -17.07 -25.63 -2.96
CA ILE A 311 -17.26 -24.19 -2.78
C ILE A 311 -16.22 -23.39 -3.56
N VAL A 312 -14.96 -23.79 -3.53
CA VAL A 312 -13.86 -23.13 -4.27
C VAL A 312 -14.04 -23.29 -5.78
N ASP A 313 -14.35 -24.49 -6.24
CA ASP A 313 -14.51 -24.78 -7.67
C ASP A 313 -15.68 -24.00 -8.27
N ILE A 314 -16.82 -23.94 -7.56
CA ILE A 314 -17.99 -23.17 -7.98
C ILE A 314 -17.66 -21.67 -7.94
N PHE A 315 -17.03 -21.18 -6.87
CA PHE A 315 -16.65 -19.77 -6.72
C PHE A 315 -15.73 -19.30 -7.85
N ASN A 316 -14.69 -20.06 -8.16
CA ASN A 316 -13.76 -19.74 -9.24
C ASN A 316 -14.43 -19.77 -10.63
N GLY A 317 -15.49 -20.56 -10.80
CA GLY A 317 -16.28 -20.65 -12.04
C GLY A 317 -17.57 -19.84 -12.04
N ALA A 318 -17.82 -18.98 -11.03
CA ALA A 318 -19.11 -18.32 -10.86
C ALA A 318 -19.34 -17.21 -11.90
N GLY A 319 -18.29 -16.49 -12.29
CA GLY A 319 -18.37 -15.39 -13.26
C GLY A 319 -17.61 -14.16 -12.79
N ASP A 320 -18.01 -13.01 -13.32
CA ASP A 320 -17.28 -11.75 -13.17
C ASP A 320 -17.66 -10.99 -11.89
N TRP A 321 -16.64 -10.41 -11.26
CA TRP A 321 -16.82 -9.51 -10.12
C TRP A 321 -16.71 -8.06 -10.58
N ILE A 322 -17.57 -7.22 -10.04
CA ILE A 322 -17.54 -5.78 -10.23
C ILE A 322 -16.57 -5.20 -9.18
N PRO A 323 -15.52 -4.48 -9.60
CA PRO A 323 -14.54 -3.89 -8.69
C PRO A 323 -15.19 -2.89 -7.74
N GLY A 324 -14.46 -2.53 -6.69
CA GLY A 324 -14.89 -1.43 -5.83
C GLY A 324 -14.78 -0.10 -6.56
N GLU A 325 -15.51 0.90 -6.11
CA GLU A 325 -15.47 2.27 -6.64
C GLU A 325 -15.23 3.28 -5.52
N ARG A 326 -14.35 4.24 -5.77
CA ARG A 326 -14.13 5.40 -4.91
C ARG A 326 -13.81 6.61 -5.76
N ARG A 327 -14.56 7.71 -5.58
CA ARG A 327 -14.38 8.96 -6.36
C ARG A 327 -14.40 8.73 -7.88
N ASN A 328 -15.27 7.84 -8.36
CA ASN A 328 -15.39 7.44 -9.76
C ASN A 328 -14.18 6.68 -10.32
N GLU A 329 -13.29 6.20 -9.46
CA GLU A 329 -12.16 5.33 -9.83
C GLU A 329 -12.41 3.91 -9.32
N THR A 330 -12.04 2.92 -10.11
CA THR A 330 -12.04 1.53 -9.68
C THR A 330 -10.94 1.30 -8.65
N VAL A 331 -11.19 0.45 -7.65
CA VAL A 331 -10.24 0.20 -6.55
C VAL A 331 -10.30 -1.25 -6.10
N ASP A 332 -9.16 -1.75 -5.60
CA ASP A 332 -9.13 -3.06 -4.96
C ASP A 332 -9.95 -3.05 -3.67
N ALA A 333 -10.60 -4.17 -3.34
CA ALA A 333 -11.36 -4.30 -2.11
C ALA A 333 -11.29 -5.71 -1.52
N PHE A 334 -11.15 -5.79 -0.19
CA PHE A 334 -11.37 -7.03 0.54
C PHE A 334 -12.86 -7.32 0.63
N LYS A 335 -13.22 -8.57 0.35
CA LYS A 335 -14.58 -9.10 0.52
C LYS A 335 -14.52 -10.48 1.16
N PHE A 336 -15.62 -10.88 1.78
CA PHE A 336 -15.79 -12.25 2.20
C PHE A 336 -17.21 -12.74 1.91
N LEU A 337 -17.37 -14.06 1.90
CA LEU A 337 -18.65 -14.74 1.90
C LEU A 337 -18.62 -15.82 2.98
N ILE A 338 -19.71 -15.99 3.72
CA ILE A 338 -19.85 -17.09 4.68
C ILE A 338 -20.95 -18.03 4.20
N PHE A 339 -20.60 -19.28 3.99
CA PHE A 339 -21.50 -20.36 3.63
C PHE A 339 -21.88 -21.11 4.90
N ARG A 340 -23.15 -21.11 5.26
CA ARG A 340 -23.69 -21.96 6.32
C ARG A 340 -23.98 -23.33 5.75
N ILE A 341 -23.33 -24.34 6.30
CA ILE A 341 -23.49 -25.73 5.89
C ILE A 341 -24.35 -26.43 6.92
N LYS A 342 -25.45 -27.04 6.46
CA LYS A 342 -26.34 -27.83 7.30
C LYS A 342 -26.60 -29.18 6.64
N ASP A 343 -26.29 -30.24 7.37
CA ASP A 343 -26.43 -31.63 6.91
C ASP A 343 -25.82 -31.89 5.51
N GLY A 344 -24.75 -31.14 5.20
CA GLY A 344 -23.99 -31.25 3.96
C GLY A 344 -24.47 -30.38 2.81
N GLU A 345 -25.54 -29.62 3.02
CA GLU A 345 -26.14 -28.67 2.09
C GLU A 345 -25.68 -27.23 2.40
N ILE A 346 -25.62 -26.38 1.38
CA ILE A 346 -25.52 -24.93 1.60
C ILE A 346 -26.91 -24.45 1.98
N ASP A 347 -27.07 -24.04 3.23
CA ASP A 347 -28.34 -23.56 3.77
C ASP A 347 -28.48 -22.04 3.62
N GLU A 348 -27.37 -21.30 3.66
CA GLU A 348 -27.37 -19.84 3.48
C GLU A 348 -25.99 -19.32 3.02
N ILE A 349 -25.97 -18.19 2.29
CA ILE A 349 -24.74 -17.45 1.93
C ILE A 349 -24.85 -16.01 2.43
N TYR A 350 -23.94 -15.62 3.32
CA TYR A 350 -23.86 -14.28 3.90
C TYR A 350 -22.78 -13.43 3.22
N PRO A 351 -23.08 -12.15 2.86
CA PRO A 351 -22.15 -11.21 2.24
C PRO A 351 -21.25 -10.45 3.23
#